data_AF-A0A377B6Q0-F1
#
_entry.id   AF-A0A377B6Q0-F1
#
_cell.length_a   1.000
_cell.length_b   1.000
_cell.length_c   1.000
_cell.angle_alpha   90.00
_cell.angle_beta   90.00
_cell.angle_gamma   90.00
#
_symmetry.space_group_name_H-M   'P 1'
#
loop_
_entity.id
_entity.type
_entity.pdbx_description
1 polymer ?
#
loop_
_entity_poly.entity_id
_entity_poly.type
_entity_poly.pdbx_seq_one_letter_code
_entity_poly.pdbx_strand_id
1 'polypeptide(L)'
;MTSSAGQRISCNVVETRRNDVARIFNIQRYSLNDGEGIRTVVFFKGCPHLCPWCANPESISGKIQTVRQRGEMSALCEMFA
;
A
#
# COMPACT_ATOMS: atom_id res chain seq x y z
N MET A 1 23.16 -23.07 -20.60
CA MET A 1 22.48 -22.19 -21.59
C MET A 1 21.01 -22.22 -21.21
N THR A 2 20.41 -21.27 -20.52
CA THR A 2 20.50 -19.81 -20.55
C THR A 2 20.67 -19.24 -19.14
N SER A 3 21.72 -18.43 -18.97
CA SER A 3 21.92 -17.58 -17.80
C SER A 3 21.04 -16.34 -17.94
N SER A 4 19.82 -16.37 -17.42
CA SER A 4 19.01 -15.16 -17.27
C SER A 4 19.49 -14.43 -16.03
N ALA A 5 20.57 -13.65 -16.18
CA ALA A 5 21.03 -12.72 -15.17
C ALA A 5 19.87 -11.75 -14.87
N GLY A 6 19.16 -11.98 -13.77
CA GLY A 6 18.17 -11.05 -13.25
C GLY A 6 18.88 -9.72 -13.02
N GLN A 7 18.42 -8.67 -13.69
CA GLN A 7 18.97 -7.33 -13.53
C GLN A 7 18.97 -6.98 -12.04
N ARG A 8 20.16 -6.82 -11.46
CA ARG A 8 20.31 -6.23 -10.13
C ARG A 8 19.70 -4.84 -10.23
N ILE A 9 18.53 -4.66 -9.64
CA ILE A 9 17.94 -3.34 -9.42
C ILE A 9 18.98 -2.58 -8.59
N SER A 10 19.72 -1.68 -9.23
CA SER A 10 20.60 -0.73 -8.56
C SER A 10 19.71 0.23 -7.81
N CYS A 11 19.30 -0.17 -6.61
CA CYS A 11 18.54 0.70 -5.72
C CYS A 11 19.55 1.70 -5.16
N ASN A 12 19.65 2.87 -5.79
CA ASN A 12 20.26 4.02 -5.15
C ASN A 12 19.42 4.30 -3.91
N VAL A 13 19.92 3.95 -2.73
CA VAL A 13 19.29 4.29 -1.45
C VAL A 13 19.35 5.81 -1.34
N VAL A 14 18.29 6.47 -1.79
CA VAL A 14 18.12 7.91 -1.62
C VAL A 14 18.00 8.13 -0.11
N GLU A 15 18.92 8.92 0.45
CA GLU A 15 18.92 9.27 1.87
C GLU A 15 17.54 9.79 2.28
N THR A 16 16.90 9.10 3.22
CA THR A 16 15.58 9.47 3.76
C THR A 16 15.68 10.87 4.34
N ARG A 17 14.92 11.84 3.79
CA ARG A 17 14.85 13.17 4.41
C ARG A 17 14.10 13.00 5.74
N ARG A 18 14.51 13.73 6.77
CA ARG A 18 14.06 13.58 8.17
C ARG A 18 12.55 13.73 8.44
N ASN A 19 11.67 13.81 7.43
CA ASN A 19 10.21 13.90 7.53
C ASN A 19 9.47 13.13 6.41
N ASP A 20 9.93 11.93 6.04
CA ASP A 20 9.29 11.11 5.00
C ASP A 20 8.00 10.43 5.52
N VAL A 21 6.94 11.23 5.68
CA VAL A 21 5.61 10.76 6.09
C VAL A 21 4.67 10.72 4.88
N ALA A 22 4.04 9.57 4.66
CA ALA A 22 3.03 9.39 3.62
C ALA A 22 1.62 9.21 4.20
N ARG A 23 0.60 9.61 3.44
CA ARG A 23 -0.81 9.47 3.83
C ARG A 23 -1.39 8.21 3.21
N ILE A 24 -1.93 7.34 4.05
CA ILE A 24 -2.56 6.08 3.66
C ILE A 24 -3.99 6.01 4.20
N PHE A 25 -4.84 5.21 3.56
CA PHE A 25 -6.22 5.01 4.02
C PHE A 25 -6.57 3.56 4.34
N ASN A 26 -5.79 2.60 3.84
CA ASN A 26 -5.98 1.19 4.13
C ASN A 26 -4.66 0.42 4.02
N ILE A 27 -4.54 -0.66 4.77
CA ILE A 27 -3.46 -1.66 4.64
C ILE A 27 -4.13 -3.02 4.57
N GLN A 28 -4.00 -3.70 3.43
CA GLN A 28 -4.51 -5.05 3.25
C GLN A 28 -3.36 -6.04 3.35
N ARG A 29 -3.44 -6.95 4.31
CA ARG A 29 -2.51 -8.07 4.44
C ARG A 29 -3.06 -9.26 3.65
N TYR A 30 -2.18 -10.11 3.15
CA TYR A 30 -2.53 -11.34 2.43
C TYR A 30 -3.37 -11.13 1.16
N SER A 31 -3.11 -10.08 0.38
CA SER A 31 -3.71 -9.96 -0.96
C SER A 31 -3.13 -11.00 -1.90
N LEU A 32 -4.01 -11.72 -2.59
CA LEU A 32 -3.69 -12.70 -3.63
C LEU A 32 -4.00 -12.17 -5.04
N ASN A 33 -4.70 -11.02 -5.13
CA ASN A 33 -5.25 -10.50 -6.39
C ASN A 33 -4.44 -9.31 -6.94
N ASP A 34 -3.66 -8.63 -6.11
CA ASP A 34 -2.90 -7.43 -6.49
C ASP A 34 -1.49 -7.75 -7.03
N GLY A 35 -1.26 -8.99 -7.46
CA GLY A 35 -0.03 -9.47 -8.05
C GLY A 35 0.29 -10.91 -7.66
N GLU A 36 1.40 -11.44 -8.18
CA GLU A 36 1.80 -12.82 -7.92
C GLU A 36 2.24 -13.02 -6.46
N GLY A 37 1.79 -14.11 -5.84
CA GLY A 37 2.11 -14.47 -4.46
C GLY A 37 1.29 -13.73 -3.41
N ILE A 38 1.65 -13.95 -2.14
CA ILE A 38 1.00 -13.29 -0.99
C ILE A 38 1.61 -11.89 -0.81
N ARG A 39 0.80 -10.85 -0.93
CA ARG A 39 1.24 -9.45 -0.85
C ARG A 39 0.60 -8.69 0.29
N THR A 40 1.36 -7.76 0.87
CA THR A 40 0.79 -6.70 1.69
C THR A 40 0.65 -5.45 0.83
N VAL A 41 -0.59 -4.97 0.67
CA VAL A 41 -0.92 -3.83 -0.17
C VAL A 41 -1.17 -2.63 0.72
N VAL A 42 -0.45 -1.54 0.44
CA VAL A 42 -0.60 -0.26 1.15
C VAL A 42 -1.30 0.72 0.22
N PHE A 43 -2.49 1.17 0.61
CA PHE A 43 -3.29 2.09 -0.19
C PHE A 43 -3.02 3.54 0.20
N PHE A 44 -2.40 4.29 -0.71
CA PHE A 44 -2.06 5.70 -0.53
C PHE A 44 -3.21 6.64 -0.86
N LYS A 45 -3.21 7.81 -0.23
CA LYS A 45 -4.07 8.94 -0.57
C LYS A 45 -3.36 9.86 -1.58
N GLY A 46 -4.14 10.49 -2.46
CA GLY A 46 -3.69 11.51 -3.42
C GLY A 46 -3.57 11.01 -4.87
N CYS A 47 -4.62 10.41 -5.43
CA CYS A 47 -4.69 10.08 -6.85
C CYS A 47 -5.09 11.33 -7.67
N PRO A 48 -4.28 11.78 -8.66
CA PRO A 48 -4.60 12.97 -9.46
C PRO A 48 -5.65 12.69 -10.55
N HIS A 49 -6.08 11.44 -10.73
CA HIS A 49 -7.02 11.05 -11.77
C HIS A 49 -8.47 11.00 -11.25
N LEU A 50 -9.41 11.30 -12.14
CA LEU A 50 -10.86 11.27 -11.90
C LEU A 50 -11.54 10.26 -12.82
N CYS A 51 -11.10 9.00 -12.74
CA CYS A 51 -11.64 7.93 -13.57
C CYS A 51 -13.15 7.74 -13.29
N PRO A 52 -14.00 7.58 -14.33
CA PRO A 52 -15.45 7.39 -14.16
C PRO A 52 -15.83 6.19 -13.29
N TRP A 53 -14.99 5.14 -13.28
CA TRP A 53 -15.16 3.92 -12.49
C TRP A 53 -13.92 3.66 -11.62
N CYS A 54 -13.56 4.66 -10.81
CA CYS A 54 -12.47 4.49 -9.86
C CYS A 54 -12.83 3.40 -8.85
N ALA A 55 -12.02 2.34 -8.78
CA ALA A 55 -12.19 1.28 -7.79
C ALA A 55 -11.93 1.75 -6.35
N ASN A 56 -11.14 2.83 -6.20
CA ASN A 56 -10.73 3.40 -4.93
C ASN A 56 -10.98 4.93 -4.90
N PRO A 57 -12.24 5.41 -4.91
CA PRO A 57 -12.54 6.85 -4.94
C PRO A 57 -12.05 7.61 -3.70
N GLU A 58 -11.89 6.92 -2.57
CA GLU A 58 -11.26 7.45 -1.35
C GLU A 58 -9.80 7.87 -1.58
N SER A 59 -9.09 7.23 -2.51
CA SER A 59 -7.71 7.59 -2.85
C SER A 59 -7.57 8.96 -3.50
N ILE A 60 -8.63 9.53 -4.08
CA ILE A 60 -8.55 10.79 -4.84
C ILE A 60 -8.20 11.98 -3.95
N SER A 61 -8.89 12.12 -2.82
CA SER A 61 -8.64 13.23 -1.89
C SER A 61 -7.34 13.02 -1.11
N GLY A 62 -6.41 13.95 -1.24
CA GLY A 62 -5.19 13.98 -0.42
C GLY A 62 -5.42 14.44 1.03
N LYS A 63 -6.64 14.85 1.41
CA LYS A 63 -6.96 15.34 2.76
C LYS A 63 -7.05 14.18 3.76
N ILE A 64 -6.69 14.46 5.01
CA ILE A 64 -6.89 13.51 6.11
C ILE A 64 -8.40 13.37 6.33
N GLN A 65 -8.88 12.13 6.37
CA GLN A 65 -10.29 11.79 6.53
C GLN A 65 -10.42 10.70 7.58
N THR A 66 -11.41 10.85 8.46
CA THR A 66 -11.75 9.82 9.45
C THR A 66 -12.57 8.73 8.76
N VAL A 67 -11.99 7.53 8.64
CA VAL A 67 -12.68 6.35 8.11
C VAL A 67 -13.16 5.51 9.29
N ARG A 68 -14.46 5.16 9.29
CA ARG A 68 -15.02 4.20 10.25
C ARG A 68 -15.12 2.85 9.56
N GLN A 69 -14.26 1.91 9.94
CA GLN A 69 -14.44 0.52 9.56
C GLN A 69 -15.51 -0.08 10.46
N ARG A 70 -16.60 -0.61 9.88
CA ARG A 70 -17.49 -1.51 10.61
C ARG A 70 -16.73 -2.82 10.72
N GLY A 71 -16.18 -3.09 11.91
CA GLY A 71 -15.33 -4.26 12.12
C GLY A 71 -16.13 -5.55 11.95
N GLU A 72 -15.78 -6.35 10.96
CA GLU A 72 -15.46 -7.75 11.25
C GLU A 72 -13.96 -7.79 11.55
N MET A 73 -13.65 -8.15 12.79
CA MET A 73 -12.33 -8.08 13.38
C MET A 73 -11.42 -9.15 12.78
N SER A 74 -10.50 -8.77 11.89
CA SER A 74 -9.28 -9.54 11.63
C SER A 74 -8.10 -8.93 12.40
N ALA A 75 -8.31 -8.75 13.71
CA ALA A 75 -7.27 -8.42 14.65
C ALA A 75 -7.02 -9.64 15.54
N LEU A 76 -6.00 -10.42 15.20
CA LEU A 76 -5.18 -11.09 16.20
C LEU A 76 -3.75 -10.57 16.01
N CYS A 77 -3.60 -9.29 16.31
CA CYS A 77 -2.37 -8.75 16.86
C CYS A 77 -2.57 -8.68 18.38
N GLU A 78 -2.65 -9.84 19.03
CA GLU A 78 -2.36 -10.00 20.45
C GLU A 78 -1.41 -11.20 20.56
N MET A 79 -0.14 -10.92 20.86
CA MET A 79 0.80 -11.77 21.60
C MET A 79 2.17 -11.09 21.57
N PHE A 80 2.33 -10.07 22.42
CA PHE A 80 3.57 -9.75 23.14
C PHE A 80 3.17 -8.72 24.20
N ALA A 81 2.50 -9.23 25.22
CA ALA A 81 2.55 -8.69 26.58
C ALA A 81 3.54 -9.58 27.36
#